data_AF-A0A966IBG4-F1
#
_entry.id   AF-A0A966IBG4-F1
#
_cell.length_a   1.000
_cell.length_b   1.000
_cell.length_c   1.000
_cell.angle_alpha   90.00
_cell.angle_beta   90.00
_cell.angle_gamma   90.00
#
_symmetry.space_group_name_H-M   'P 1'
#
loop_
_entity.id
_entity.type
_entity.pdbx_description
1 polymer ?
#
loop_
_entity_poly.entity_id
_entity_poly.type
_entity_poly.pdbx_seq_one_letter_code
_entity_poly.pdbx_strand_id
1 'polypeptide(L)'
;MHSIEDVKNSQSFFSSQAAYLLDAGITDLVLQQSDPNDPQQMIAISNGIQKLISEAEMGELFKVLAFGKNLGSLDLDLHALPGFRGRNRVY
;
A
#
# COMPACT_ATOMS: atom_id res chain seq x y z
N MET A 1 -32.98 10.69 10.67
CA MET A 1 -32.03 10.24 11.72
C MET A 1 -31.33 8.96 11.25
N HIS A 2 -30.64 8.99 10.11
CA HIS A 2 -29.98 7.82 9.49
C HIS A 2 -28.48 8.08 9.17
N SER A 3 -27.97 9.28 9.44
CA SER A 3 -26.59 9.67 9.07
C SER A 3 -25.54 9.42 10.16
N ILE A 4 -25.94 9.01 11.37
CA ILE A 4 -25.00 8.84 12.50
C ILE A 4 -24.44 7.41 12.59
N GLU A 5 -25.14 6.40 12.08
CA GLU A 5 -24.64 5.01 12.07
C GLU A 5 -23.59 4.76 10.97
N ASP A 6 -23.69 5.46 9.83
CA ASP A 6 -22.78 5.30 8.68
C ASP A 6 -21.31 5.63 9.01
N VAL A 7 -21.07 6.56 9.94
CA VAL A 7 -19.71 6.92 10.37
C VAL A 7 -19.07 5.83 11.21
N LYS A 8 -19.85 5.07 11.99
CA LYS A 8 -19.34 3.97 12.84
C LYS A 8 -18.83 2.77 12.03
N ASN A 9 -19.35 2.56 10.82
CA ASN A 9 -18.95 1.47 9.93
C ASN A 9 -17.99 1.90 8.82
N SER A 10 -17.36 3.08 8.97
CA SER A 10 -16.39 3.60 8.02
C SER A 10 -14.97 3.36 8.54
N GLN A 11 -14.12 2.76 7.69
CA GLN A 11 -12.71 2.56 7.96
C GLN A 11 -11.90 3.44 7.01
N SER A 12 -10.74 3.91 7.43
CA SER A 12 -9.86 4.72 6.59
C SER A 12 -8.40 4.43 6.86
N PHE A 13 -7.57 4.61 5.84
CA PHE A 13 -6.14 4.43 5.93
C PHE A 13 -5.41 5.54 5.17
N PHE A 14 -4.31 6.02 5.74
CA PHE A 14 -3.41 6.96 5.09
C PHE A 14 -1.95 6.59 5.38
N SER A 15 -1.14 6.49 4.33
CA SER A 15 0.31 6.28 4.44
C SER A 15 1.08 6.94 3.31
N SER A 16 2.40 6.83 3.37
CA SER A 16 3.27 7.08 2.23
C SER A 16 3.18 5.95 1.21
N GLN A 17 3.55 6.24 -0.04
CA GLN A 17 3.62 5.25 -1.11
C GLN A 17 4.61 4.14 -0.79
N ALA A 18 5.78 4.48 -0.23
CA ALA A 18 6.79 3.49 0.15
C ALA A 18 6.24 2.47 1.14
N ALA A 19 5.59 2.93 2.22
CA ALA A 19 5.01 2.05 3.22
C ALA A 19 3.93 1.13 2.62
N TYR A 20 3.07 1.67 1.75
CA TYR A 20 2.04 0.88 1.06
C TYR A 20 2.67 -0.19 0.16
N LEU A 21 3.61 0.18 -0.72
CA LEU A 21 4.18 -0.77 -1.69
C LEU A 21 4.98 -1.88 -1.02
N LEU A 22 5.72 -1.57 0.04
CA LEU A 22 6.45 -2.57 0.83
C LEU A 22 5.49 -3.55 1.51
N ASP A 23 4.43 -3.05 2.17
CA ASP A 23 3.42 -3.90 2.81
C ASP A 23 2.57 -4.69 1.80
N ALA A 24 2.40 -4.16 0.59
CA ALA A 24 1.70 -4.83 -0.51
C ALA A 24 2.55 -5.92 -1.20
N GLY A 25 3.82 -6.09 -0.83
CA GLY A 25 4.69 -7.15 -1.36
C GLY A 25 5.35 -6.83 -2.71
N ILE A 26 5.68 -5.56 -2.98
CA ILE A 26 6.37 -5.20 -4.23
C ILE A 26 7.70 -5.95 -4.43
N THR A 27 8.40 -6.30 -3.34
CA THR A 27 9.64 -7.09 -3.38
C THR A 27 9.39 -8.52 -3.82
N ASP A 28 8.26 -9.11 -3.44
CA ASP A 28 7.91 -10.48 -3.82
C ASP A 28 7.57 -10.57 -5.31
N LEU A 29 6.89 -9.55 -5.85
CA LEU A 29 6.62 -9.45 -7.29
C LEU A 29 7.91 -9.44 -8.11
N VAL A 30 8.95 -8.80 -7.59
CA VAL A 30 10.24 -8.68 -8.27
C VAL A 30 10.95 -10.02 -8.30
N LEU A 31 10.96 -10.74 -7.18
CA LEU A 31 11.49 -12.11 -7.10
C LEU A 31 10.75 -13.07 -8.03
N GLN A 32 9.46 -12.86 -8.27
CA GLN A 32 8.65 -13.69 -9.17
C GLN A 32 8.82 -13.35 -10.65
N GLN A 33 9.09 -12.09 -11.00
CA GLN A 33 9.09 -11.61 -12.38
C GLN A 33 10.48 -11.43 -13.01
N SER A 34 11.54 -11.42 -12.20
CA SER A 34 12.92 -11.29 -12.70
C SER A 34 13.51 -12.64 -13.07
N ASP A 35 14.20 -12.73 -14.21
CA ASP A 35 15.13 -13.82 -14.49
C ASP A 35 16.45 -13.51 -13.79
N PRO A 36 16.91 -14.33 -12.82
CA PRO A 36 18.19 -14.13 -12.16
C PRO A 36 19.40 -14.18 -13.12
N ASN A 37 19.22 -14.74 -14.32
CA ASN A 37 20.25 -14.83 -15.35
C ASN A 37 20.22 -13.67 -16.35
N ASP A 38 19.30 -12.70 -16.20
CA ASP A 38 19.27 -11.46 -16.97
C ASP A 38 19.59 -10.24 -16.08
N PRO A 39 20.88 -9.87 -15.95
CA PRO A 39 21.29 -8.72 -15.14
C PRO A 39 20.71 -7.39 -15.64
N GLN A 40 20.44 -7.23 -16.94
CA GLN A 40 19.92 -5.97 -17.47
C GLN A 40 18.47 -5.76 -17.03
N GLN A 41 17.67 -6.82 -17.08
CA GLN A 41 16.31 -6.81 -16.56
C GLN A 41 16.30 -6.47 -15.06
N MET A 42 17.19 -7.11 -14.28
CA MET A 42 17.26 -6.88 -12.83
C MET A 42 17.67 -5.44 -12.47
N ILE A 43 18.57 -4.82 -13.24
CA ILE A 43 18.95 -3.40 -13.06
C ILE A 43 17.75 -2.49 -13.34
N ALA A 44 17.03 -2.72 -14.44
CA ALA A 44 15.88 -1.90 -14.81
C ALA A 44 14.77 -1.98 -13.74
N ILE A 45 14.48 -3.19 -13.26
CA ILE A 45 13.50 -3.43 -12.20
C ILE A 45 13.93 -2.76 -10.89
N SER A 46 15.20 -2.95 -10.48
CA SER A 46 15.75 -2.35 -9.25
C SER A 46 15.66 -0.83 -9.25
N ASN A 47 16.00 -0.18 -10.38
CA ASN A 47 15.88 1.27 -10.52
C ASN A 47 14.42 1.75 -10.41
N GLY A 48 13.48 1.00 -11.00
CA GLY A 48 12.05 1.29 -10.90
C GLY A 48 11.55 1.22 -9.46
N ILE A 49 11.89 0.17 -8.73
CA ILE A 49 11.52 0.02 -7.31
C ILE A 49 12.13 1.15 -6.49
N GLN A 50 13.43 1.40 -6.65
CA GLN A 50 14.14 2.44 -5.90
C GLN A 50 13.42 3.78 -6.03
N LYS A 51 13.01 4.15 -7.25
CA LYS A 51 12.23 5.37 -7.49
C LYS A 51 10.90 5.40 -6.78
N LEU A 52 10.20 4.27 -6.74
CA LEU A 52 8.89 4.15 -6.11
C LEU A 52 8.95 4.18 -4.57
N ILE A 53 10.02 3.65 -3.96
CA ILE A 53 10.12 3.51 -2.50
C ILE A 53 11.03 4.56 -1.83
N SER A 54 11.93 5.21 -2.57
CA SER A 54 12.88 6.18 -2.02
C SER A 54 12.19 7.42 -1.47
N GLU A 55 12.52 7.79 -0.24
CA GLU A 55 12.09 9.06 0.38
C GLU A 55 12.50 10.27 -0.47
N ALA A 56 13.69 10.24 -1.06
CA ALA A 56 14.21 11.31 -1.90
C ALA A 56 13.56 11.39 -3.30
N GLU A 57 12.72 10.41 -3.66
CA GLU A 57 11.96 10.41 -4.92
C GLU A 57 10.45 10.37 -4.66
N MET A 58 9.78 9.24 -4.92
CA MET A 58 8.33 9.16 -4.82
C MET A 58 7.86 8.62 -3.46
N GLY A 59 8.70 7.88 -2.75
CA GLY A 59 8.33 7.04 -1.63
C GLY A 59 7.61 7.77 -0.51
N GLU A 60 8.15 8.90 -0.06
CA GLU A 60 7.49 9.75 0.93
C GLU A 60 6.79 10.97 0.32
N LEU A 61 7.06 11.34 -0.94
CA LEU A 61 6.32 12.44 -1.58
C LEU A 61 4.87 12.03 -1.89
N PHE A 62 4.69 10.83 -2.43
CA PHE A 62 3.38 10.29 -2.80
C PHE A 62 2.70 9.62 -1.60
N LYS A 63 1.36 9.66 -1.61
CA LYS A 63 0.53 9.18 -0.52
C LYS A 63 -0.52 8.20 -1.02
N VAL A 64 -0.93 7.30 -0.14
CA VAL A 64 -2.02 6.36 -0.38
C VAL A 64 -3.12 6.64 0.62
N LEU A 65 -4.35 6.77 0.12
CA LEU A 65 -5.57 6.89 0.91
C LEU A 65 -6.51 5.76 0.54
N ALA A 66 -7.13 5.15 1.53
CA ALA A 66 -8.19 4.17 1.32
C ALA A 66 -9.37 4.45 2.26
N PHE A 67 -10.57 4.16 1.77
CA PHE A 67 -11.81 4.27 2.52
C PHE A 67 -12.61 2.98 2.36
N GLY A 68 -13.02 2.41 3.48
CA GLY A 68 -13.94 1.29 3.54
C GLY A 68 -15.27 1.75 4.12
N LYS A 69 -16.38 1.32 3.54
CA LYS A 69 -17.71 1.51 4.11
C LYS A 69 -18.35 0.16 4.30
N ASN A 70 -18.88 -0.08 5.49
CA ASN A 70 -19.64 -1.29 5.84
C ASN A 70 -18.82 -2.60 5.72
N LEU A 71 -17.49 -2.54 5.83
CA LEU A 71 -16.62 -3.72 5.74
C LEU A 71 -16.88 -4.73 6.87
N GLY A 72 -17.16 -4.25 8.08
CA GLY A 72 -17.49 -5.13 9.22
C GLY A 72 -18.75 -5.97 9.00
N SER A 73 -19.71 -5.51 8.17
CA SER A 73 -20.89 -6.33 7.82
C SER A 73 -20.55 -7.51 6.91
N LEU A 74 -19.40 -7.45 6.23
CA LEU A 74 -18.88 -8.49 5.35
C LEU A 74 -17.79 -9.32 6.03
N ASP A 75 -17.56 -9.13 7.33
CA ASP A 75 -16.43 -9.71 8.06
C ASP A 75 -15.07 -9.35 7.43
N LEU A 76 -14.97 -8.13 6.89
CA LEU A 76 -13.75 -7.59 6.28
C LEU A 76 -13.16 -6.47 7.15
N ASP A 77 -11.84 -6.41 7.17
CA ASP A 77 -11.06 -5.34 7.79
C ASP A 77 -10.09 -4.75 6.76
N LEU A 78 -10.19 -3.44 6.53
CA LEU A 78 -9.29 -2.69 5.66
C LEU A 78 -7.84 -2.88 6.10
N HIS A 79 -7.58 -2.90 7.40
CA HIS A 79 -6.24 -3.01 7.95
C HIS A 79 -5.66 -4.43 7.86
N ALA A 80 -6.45 -5.43 7.45
CA ALA A 80 -5.97 -6.78 7.18
C ALA A 80 -5.46 -6.97 5.74
N LEU A 81 -5.79 -6.05 4.83
CA LEU A 81 -5.43 -6.12 3.42
C LEU A 81 -3.94 -5.76 3.18
N PRO A 82 -3.24 -6.42 2.24
CA PRO A 82 -1.89 -6.03 1.86
C PRO A 82 -1.81 -4.57 1.42
N GLY A 83 -0.82 -3.84 1.92
CA GLY A 83 -0.63 -2.41 1.70
C GLY A 83 -1.21 -1.52 2.81
N PHE A 84 -2.13 -2.04 3.63
CA PHE A 84 -2.89 -1.26 4.62
C PHE A 84 -2.70 -1.73 6.08
N ARG A 85 -1.76 -2.65 6.33
CA ARG A 85 -1.45 -3.17 7.68
C ARG A 85 -0.48 -2.28 8.46
N GLY A 86 0.16 -1.35 7.76
CA GLY A 86 1.16 -0.44 8.32
C GLY A 86 0.57 0.62 9.26
N ARG A 87 1.45 1.54 9.71
CA ARG A 87 1.02 2.66 10.55
C ARG A 87 0.07 3.56 9.77
N ASN A 88 -1.18 3.62 10.22
CA ASN A 88 -2.16 4.59 9.75
C ASN A 88 -1.78 6.00 10.25
N ARG A 89 -1.62 6.95 9.32
CA ARG A 89 -1.23 8.34 9.59
C ARG A 89 -2.42 9.33 9.50
N VAL A 90 -3.67 8.84 9.55
CA VAL A 90 -4.87 9.70 9.61
C VAL A 90 -4.83 10.52 10.91
N TYR A 91 -4.92 11.85 10.79
CA TYR A 91 -5.03 12.80 11.91
C TYR A 91 -6.49 13.08 12.25
#